data_AF-A0A7L4LLQ0-F1
#
_entry.id   AF-A0A7L4LLQ0-F1
#
_cell.length_a   1.000
_cell.length_b   1.000
_cell.length_c   1.000
_cell.angle_alpha   90.00
_cell.angle_beta   90.00
_cell.angle_gamma   90.00
#
_symmetry.space_group_name_H-M   'P 1'
#
loop_
_entity.id
_entity.type
_entity.pdbx_description
1 polymer ?
#
loop_
_entity_poly.entity_id
_entity_poly.type
_entity_poly.pdbx_seq_one_letter_code
_entity_poly.pdbx_strand_id
1 'polypeptide(L)'
;LGRVSQLGGSRPIHSLHIGNDGAAFVEVLVGSSAGGDFQVLLPSAALMSPGESRAGAEPRRVRLFGPDSLVKAAAQGTWDRLRVVLSQPYCQSRPFGLSFIRVFAAPEDNEAPPEAPV
;
A
#
# COMPACT_ATOMS: atom_id res chain seq x y z
N LEU A 1 -4.55 13.13 4.75
CA LEU A 1 -3.27 13.18 5.49
C LEU A 1 -2.25 12.35 4.71
N GLY A 2 -1.08 12.90 4.38
CA GLY A 2 -0.01 12.16 3.71
C GLY A 2 1.12 11.85 4.70
N ARG A 3 1.39 10.57 5.00
CA ARG A 3 2.53 10.18 5.86
C ARG A 3 3.63 9.53 5.03
N VAL A 4 4.87 9.92 5.27
CA VAL A 4 6.06 9.28 4.69
C VAL A 4 6.68 8.36 5.74
N SER A 5 7.04 7.13 5.34
CA SER A 5 7.68 6.13 6.19
C SER A 5 8.90 5.56 5.46
N GLN A 6 9.97 5.27 6.21
CA GLN A 6 11.14 4.56 5.67
C GLN A 6 10.94 3.05 5.80
N LEU A 7 11.36 2.31 4.78
CA LEU A 7 11.43 0.86 4.77
C LEU A 7 12.77 0.41 5.38
N GLY A 8 12.85 -0.85 5.81
CA GLY A 8 14.09 -1.41 6.37
C GLY A 8 15.23 -1.59 5.35
N GLY A 9 15.01 -1.25 4.08
CA GLY A 9 16.01 -1.31 3.02
C GLY A 9 15.35 -1.10 1.65
N SER A 10 16.15 -0.61 0.69
CA SER A 10 15.70 -0.41 -0.70
C SER A 10 15.39 -1.75 -1.35
N ARG A 11 14.18 -1.88 -1.92
CA ARG A 11 13.70 -3.15 -2.51
C ARG A 11 12.62 -2.91 -3.56
N PRO A 12 12.41 -3.84 -4.51
CA PRO A 12 11.22 -3.83 -5.34
C PRO A 12 9.98 -4.15 -4.51
N ILE A 13 8.82 -3.64 -4.94
CA ILE A 13 7.54 -3.84 -4.26
C ILE A 13 6.60 -4.62 -5.18
N HIS A 14 6.21 -5.81 -4.73
CA HIS A 14 5.38 -6.75 -5.49
C HIS A 14 3.91 -6.68 -5.08
N SER A 15 3.62 -6.52 -3.79
CA SER A 15 2.25 -6.42 -3.30
C SER A 15 2.14 -5.61 -2.00
N LEU A 16 0.93 -5.12 -1.73
CA LEU A 16 0.59 -4.33 -0.55
C LEU A 16 -0.63 -4.92 0.14
N HIS A 17 -0.57 -5.10 1.46
CA HIS A 17 -1.75 -5.41 2.27
C HIS A 17 -2.09 -4.18 3.12
N ILE A 18 -3.33 -3.69 3.01
CA ILE A 18 -3.76 -2.46 3.67
C ILE A 18 -4.96 -2.75 4.55
N GLY A 19 -4.79 -2.57 5.87
CA GLY A 19 -5.88 -2.57 6.84
C GLY A 19 -6.40 -1.15 7.06
N ASN A 20 -7.65 -0.89 6.66
CA ASN A 20 -8.27 0.42 6.80
C ASN A 20 -8.55 0.79 8.28
N ASP A 21 -8.72 2.07 8.55
CA ASP A 21 -9.38 2.58 9.74
C ASP A 21 -10.23 3.81 9.39
N GLY A 22 -11.27 3.58 8.58
CA GLY A 22 -12.26 4.60 8.22
C GLY A 22 -11.90 5.53 7.07
N ALA A 23 -10.80 5.31 6.34
CA ALA A 23 -10.51 6.07 5.11
C ALA A 23 -11.38 5.59 3.95
N ALA A 24 -11.82 6.49 3.08
CA ALA A 24 -12.57 6.14 1.87
C ALA A 24 -11.64 5.69 0.76
N PHE A 25 -10.50 6.37 0.60
CA PHE A 25 -9.51 6.05 -0.41
C PHE A 25 -8.10 6.00 0.18
N VAL A 26 -7.27 5.17 -0.45
CA VAL A 26 -5.83 5.12 -0.22
C VAL A 26 -5.10 5.24 -1.55
N GLU A 27 -4.05 6.03 -1.55
CA GLU A 27 -3.05 6.10 -2.62
C GLU A 27 -1.68 5.85 -1.97
N VAL A 28 -0.83 5.08 -2.67
CA VAL A 28 0.52 4.77 -2.19
C VAL A 28 1.53 5.20 -3.23
N LEU A 29 2.48 6.02 -2.80
CA LEU A 29 3.62 6.45 -3.60
C LEU A 29 4.91 5.89 -3.01
N VAL A 30 5.90 5.76 -3.87
CA VAL A 30 7.23 5.24 -3.54
C VAL A 30 8.30 6.26 -3.89
N GLY A 31 9.38 6.28 -3.14
CA GLY A 31 10.49 7.18 -3.37
C GLY A 31 11.80 6.59 -2.88
N SER A 32 12.89 7.24 -3.26
CA SER A 32 14.24 6.88 -2.83
C SER A 32 14.79 7.94 -1.87
N SER A 33 15.48 7.51 -0.82
CA SER A 33 16.19 8.40 0.08
C SER A 33 17.39 9.07 -0.58
N ALA A 34 17.92 8.47 -1.65
CA ALA A 34 19.00 9.01 -2.46
C ALA A 34 18.57 10.22 -3.32
N GLY A 35 17.27 10.51 -3.43
CA GLY A 35 16.72 11.65 -4.15
C GLY A 35 15.66 11.28 -5.18
N GLY A 36 15.15 12.30 -5.88
CA GLY A 36 14.08 12.17 -6.87
C GLY A 36 12.67 12.35 -6.31
N ASP A 37 11.70 12.43 -7.22
CA ASP A 37 10.29 12.61 -6.89
C ASP A 37 9.62 11.28 -6.51
N PHE A 38 8.58 11.38 -5.69
CA PHE A 38 7.72 10.23 -5.39
C PHE A 38 6.93 9.81 -6.63
N GLN A 39 6.88 8.51 -6.89
CA GLN A 39 6.13 7.90 -7.99
C GLN A 39 4.91 7.16 -7.46
N VAL A 40 3.79 7.24 -8.18
CA VAL A 40 2.56 6.50 -7.81
C VAL A 40 2.81 5.00 -8.01
N LEU A 41 2.74 4.24 -6.92
CA LEU A 41 2.81 2.78 -6.94
C LEU A 41 1.42 2.16 -6.98
N LEU A 42 0.54 2.59 -6.07
CA LEU A 42 -0.87 2.21 -6.05
C LEU A 42 -1.70 3.46 -6.35
N PRO A 43 -2.37 3.54 -7.51
CA PRO A 43 -3.32 4.60 -7.80
C PRO A 43 -4.43 4.66 -6.75
N SER A 44 -5.12 5.80 -6.63
CA SER A 44 -6.22 5.96 -5.67
C SER A 44 -7.22 4.80 -5.73
N ALA A 45 -7.32 4.07 -4.62
CA ALA A 45 -8.11 2.86 -4.51
C ALA A 45 -9.14 3.00 -3.37
N ALA A 46 -10.39 2.63 -3.65
CA ALA A 46 -11.49 2.74 -2.68
C ALA A 46 -11.39 1.66 -1.58
N LEU A 47 -11.33 2.07 -0.32
CA LEU A 47 -11.46 1.18 0.84
C LEU A 47 -12.91 1.13 1.35
N MET A 48 -13.66 2.21 1.18
CA MET A 48 -15.08 2.31 1.52
C MET A 48 -15.86 2.98 0.39
N SER A 49 -17.12 2.57 0.21
CA SER A 49 -18.08 3.29 -0.61
C SER A 49 -18.55 4.59 0.08
N PRO A 50 -19.20 5.51 -0.65
CA PRO A 50 -19.79 6.71 -0.04
C PRO A 50 -20.85 6.39 1.03
N GLY A 51 -21.64 5.33 0.83
CA GLY A 51 -22.67 4.88 1.78
C GLY A 51 -22.06 4.36 3.07
N GLU A 52 -21.09 3.45 2.96
CA GLU A 52 -20.33 2.93 4.10
C GLU A 52 -19.62 4.05 4.86
N SER A 53 -19.03 5.01 4.13
CA SER A 53 -18.31 6.15 4.73
C SER A 53 -19.23 7.09 5.51
N ARG A 54 -20.47 7.33 5.04
CA ARG A 54 -21.47 8.13 5.77
C ARG A 54 -22.06 7.36 6.95
N ALA A 55 -22.31 6.07 6.80
CA ALA A 55 -22.81 5.24 7.89
C ALA A 55 -21.73 4.96 8.96
N GLY A 56 -20.45 4.95 8.58
CA GLY A 56 -19.36 4.42 9.42
C GLY A 56 -19.37 2.90 9.50
N ALA A 57 -19.89 2.22 8.46
CA ALA A 57 -19.96 0.78 8.39
C ALA A 57 -18.64 0.21 7.86
N GLU A 58 -18.18 -0.90 8.45
CA GLU A 58 -16.97 -1.63 8.03
C GLU A 58 -15.67 -0.81 7.92
N PRO A 59 -15.32 0.05 8.90
CA PRO A 59 -14.14 0.92 8.81
C PRO A 59 -12.80 0.17 8.79
N ARG A 60 -12.78 -1.12 9.18
CA ARG A 60 -11.58 -1.94 9.36
C ARG A 60 -11.33 -2.97 8.25
N ARG A 61 -11.89 -2.73 7.07
CA ARG A 61 -11.70 -3.61 5.89
C ARG A 61 -10.21 -3.76 5.56
N VAL A 62 -9.77 -5.00 5.31
CA VAL A 62 -8.44 -5.28 4.76
C VAL A 62 -8.56 -5.48 3.26
N ARG A 63 -7.69 -4.82 2.49
CA ARG A 63 -7.55 -5.02 1.05
C ARG A 63 -6.15 -5.49 0.69
N LEU A 64 -6.10 -6.44 -0.24
CA LEU A 64 -4.88 -7.03 -0.78
C LEU A 64 -4.70 -6.47 -2.20
N PHE A 65 -3.57 -5.84 -2.47
CA PHE A 65 -3.22 -5.30 -3.77
C PHE A 65 -2.04 -6.11 -4.29
N GLY A 66 -2.33 -7.01 -5.23
CA GLY A 66 -1.32 -7.78 -5.95
C GLY A 66 -0.67 -6.96 -7.07
N PRO A 67 0.27 -7.56 -7.82
CA PRO A 67 1.02 -6.90 -8.89
C PRO A 67 0.14 -6.19 -9.93
N ASP A 68 -1.01 -6.78 -10.27
CA ASP A 68 -1.94 -6.22 -11.26
C ASP A 68 -2.63 -4.94 -10.79
N SER A 69 -2.64 -4.67 -9.48
CA SER A 69 -3.15 -3.42 -8.91
C SER A 69 -2.09 -2.32 -8.84
N LEU A 70 -0.82 -2.64 -9.09
CA LEU A 70 0.30 -1.71 -8.99
C LEU A 70 0.68 -1.15 -10.35
N VAL A 71 1.21 0.07 -10.36
CA VAL A 71 1.80 0.68 -11.55
C VAL A 71 3.10 -0.07 -11.87
N LYS A 72 3.11 -0.82 -12.97
CA LYS A 72 4.23 -1.69 -13.38
C LYS A 72 5.58 -0.97 -13.40
N ALA A 73 5.64 0.23 -13.96
CA ALA A 73 6.88 1.02 -14.04
C ALA A 73 7.44 1.38 -12.65
N ALA A 74 6.57 1.74 -11.70
CA ALA A 74 6.98 2.01 -10.33
C ALA A 74 7.35 0.72 -9.59
N ALA A 75 6.60 -0.37 -9.78
CA ALA A 75 6.86 -1.66 -9.11
C ALA A 75 8.20 -2.31 -9.50
N GLN A 76 8.71 -2.03 -10.71
CA GLN A 76 10.02 -2.50 -11.18
C GLN A 76 11.21 -1.75 -10.57
N GLY A 77 10.99 -0.56 -9.99
CA GLY A 77 12.02 0.21 -9.30
C GLY A 77 12.35 -0.36 -7.91
N THR A 78 13.45 0.13 -7.32
CA THR A 78 13.80 -0.16 -5.92
C THR A 78 13.58 1.07 -5.05
N TRP A 79 12.92 0.86 -3.92
CA TRP A 79 12.43 1.96 -3.08
C TRP A 79 12.68 1.69 -1.61
N ASP A 80 13.02 2.74 -0.88
CA ASP A 80 13.23 2.72 0.57
C ASP A 80 12.29 3.69 1.31
N ARG A 81 11.48 4.47 0.59
CA ARG A 81 10.47 5.37 1.16
C ARG A 81 9.09 5.06 0.59
N LEU A 82 8.11 5.11 1.48
CA LEU A 82 6.70 4.96 1.16
C LEU A 82 5.94 6.19 1.62
N ARG A 83 5.09 6.76 0.76
CA ARG A 83 4.15 7.82 1.10
C ARG A 83 2.73 7.30 0.96
N VAL A 84 1.99 7.29 2.05
CA VAL A 84 0.57 6.90 2.06
C VAL A 84 -0.29 8.13 2.15
N VAL A 85 -1.20 8.30 1.19
CA VAL A 85 -2.18 9.38 1.16
C VAL A 85 -3.56 8.79 1.41
N LEU A 86 -4.21 9.28 2.46
CA LEU A 86 -5.56 8.88 2.85
C LEU A 86 -6.53 10.03 2.67
N SER A 87 -7.72 9.73 2.15
CA SER A 87 -8.82 10.68 2.02
C SER A 87 -10.16 10.08 2.49
N GLN A 88 -11.00 10.94 3.06
CA GLN A 88 -12.35 10.61 3.50
C GLN A 88 -13.28 11.80 3.19
N PRO A 89 -13.70 11.97 1.91
CA PRO A 89 -14.49 13.13 1.50
C PRO A 89 -15.95 13.04 1.95
N TYR A 90 -16.43 11.86 2.34
CA TYR A 90 -17.85 11.61 2.62
C TYR A 90 -18.21 11.75 4.10
N CYS A 91 -17.21 11.86 4.99
CA CYS A 91 -17.41 12.07 6.42
C CYS A 91 -16.23 12.82 7.05
N GLN A 92 -16.39 14.13 7.25
CA GLN A 92 -15.34 14.98 7.83
C GLN A 92 -15.36 15.04 9.37
N SER A 93 -16.44 14.57 10.00
CA SER A 93 -16.65 14.66 11.45
C SER A 93 -15.99 13.52 12.24
N ARG A 94 -15.63 12.41 11.59
CA ARG A 94 -15.00 11.26 12.24
C ARG A 94 -13.51 11.20 11.92
N PRO A 95 -12.65 10.84 12.91
CA PRO A 95 -11.26 10.56 12.61
C PRO A 95 -11.17 9.36 11.67
N PHE A 96 -10.19 9.39 10.78
CA PHE A 96 -9.89 8.28 9.88
C PHE A 96 -8.38 8.12 9.76
N GLY A 97 -7.97 6.92 9.40
CA GLY A 97 -6.58 6.55 9.27
C GLY A 97 -6.44 5.18 8.62
N LEU A 98 -5.43 4.47 9.07
CA LEU A 98 -5.04 3.19 8.53
C LEU A 98 -4.51 2.35 9.69
N SER A 99 -5.06 1.16 9.85
CA SER A 99 -4.69 0.23 10.92
C SER A 99 -3.27 -0.32 10.68
N PHE A 100 -2.98 -0.76 9.46
CA PHE A 100 -1.65 -1.21 9.06
C PHE A 100 -1.47 -1.16 7.55
N ILE A 101 -0.21 -1.05 7.11
CA ILE A 101 0.21 -1.35 5.75
C ILE A 101 1.39 -2.33 5.82
N ARG A 102 1.33 -3.41 5.03
CA ARG A 102 2.44 -4.34 4.84
C ARG A 102 2.87 -4.31 3.38
N VAL A 103 4.18 -4.27 3.19
CA VAL A 103 4.82 -4.19 1.88
C VAL A 103 5.58 -5.49 1.65
N PHE A 104 5.35 -6.15 0.53
CA PHE A 104 6.00 -7.41 0.18
C PHE A 104 6.87 -7.20 -1.05
N ALA A 105 8.10 -7.70 -0.98
CA ALA A 105 8.96 -7.84 -2.15
C ALA A 105 8.53 -9.08 -2.95
N ALA A 106 8.97 -9.17 -4.21
CA ALA A 106 8.81 -10.41 -4.96
C ALA A 106 9.60 -11.53 -4.25
N PRO A 107 9.12 -12.77 -4.25
CA PRO A 107 9.95 -13.90 -3.87
C PRO A 107 11.18 -13.92 -4.79
N GLU A 108 12.37 -14.09 -4.22
CA GLU A 108 13.56 -14.30 -5.03
C GLU A 108 13.41 -15.66 -5.75
N ASP A 109 13.66 -15.72 -7.06
CA ASP A 109 13.56 -16.94 -7.88
C ASP A 109 14.57 -18.06 -7.49
N ASN A 110 15.23 -17.95 -6.33
CA ASN A 110 16.32 -18.83 -5.91
C ASN A 110 15.93 -19.90 -4.86
N GLU A 111 14.64 -20.10 -4.58
CA GLU A 111 14.22 -21.28 -3.81
C GLU A 111 14.10 -22.47 -4.76
N ALA A 112 15.25 -23.07 -5.12
CA ALA A 112 15.24 -24.43 -5.67
C ALA A 112 14.47 -25.32 -4.68
N PRO A 113 13.54 -26.18 -5.14
CA PRO A 113 12.83 -27.08 -4.25
C PRO A 113 13.84 -27.87 -3.42
N PRO A 114 13.63 -28.07 -2.10
CA PRO A 114 14.53 -28.89 -1.30
C PRO A 114 14.66 -30.26 -1.95
N GLU A 115 15.87 -30.59 -2.40
CA GLU A 115 16.19 -31.86 -3.00
C GLU A 115 15.88 -32.94 -1.95
N ALA A 116 14.89 -33.79 -2.25
CA ALA A 116 14.44 -34.82 -1.33
C ALA A 116 15.63 -35.75 -1.03
N PRO A 117 15.91 -36.10 0.24
CA PRO A 117 16.96 -37.06 0.54
C PRO A 117 16.64 -38.40 -0.11
N VAL A 118 17.60 -38.94 -0.86
CA VAL A 118 17.58 -40.29 -1.45
C VAL A 118 17.65 -41.39 -0.39
#